data_AF-A0A7J3T3D2-F1
#
_entry.id   AF-A0A7J3T3D2-F1
#
_cell.length_a   1.000
_cell.length_b   1.000
_cell.length_c   1.000
_cell.angle_alpha   90.00
_cell.angle_beta   90.00
_cell.angle_gamma   90.00
#
_symmetry.space_group_name_H-M   'P 1'
#
loop_
_entity.id
_entity.type
_entity.pdbx_description
1 polymer ?
#
loop_
_entity_poly.entity_id
_entity_poly.type
_entity_poly.pdbx_seq_one_letter_code
_entity_poly.pdbx_strand_id
1 'polypeptide(L)'
;MIGNVEKYLLEKIESEGSIHITLVDPEMVTPPQASRIASKAKESETAAIMIGGSTFVSAAHLDDVVKSVKRTVKIPIILFPNNVTGISRYA
;
A
#
# COMPACT_ATOMS: atom_id res chain seq x y z
N MET A 1 -0.51 17.61 14.22
CA MET A 1 0.92 17.35 13.92
C MET A 1 0.95 16.43 12.71
N ILE A 2 1.69 16.78 11.66
CA ILE A 2 1.78 16.00 10.42
C ILE A 2 2.60 14.73 10.67
N GLY A 3 2.12 13.57 10.20
CA GLY A 3 2.83 12.30 10.35
C GLY A 3 3.97 12.11 9.33
N ASN A 4 4.87 11.14 9.56
CA ASN A 4 6.02 10.90 8.68
C ASN A 4 5.60 10.58 7.22
N VAL A 5 4.55 9.77 7.03
CA VAL A 5 4.05 9.42 5.69
C VAL A 5 3.41 10.63 5.01
N GLU A 6 2.59 11.39 5.73
CA GLU A 6 1.95 12.61 5.20
C GLU A 6 3.01 13.64 4.77
N LYS A 7 4.03 13.86 5.63
CA LYS A 7 5.17 14.72 5.29
C LYS A 7 5.89 14.25 4.02
N TYR A 8 6.21 12.96 3.92
CA TYR A 8 6.84 12.37 2.73
C TYR A 8 6.03 12.60 1.45
N LEU A 9 4.70 12.39 1.50
CA LEU A 9 3.84 12.57 0.34
C LEU A 9 3.76 14.04 -0.08
N LEU A 10 3.66 14.97 0.89
CA LEU A 10 3.63 16.40 0.61
C LEU A 10 4.95 16.88 -0.02
N GLU A 11 6.09 16.48 0.53
CA GLU A 11 7.41 16.80 -0.03
C GLU A 11 7.56 16.27 -1.46
N LYS A 12 7.06 15.06 -1.72
CA LYS A 12 7.14 14.45 -3.06
C LYS A 12 6.22 15.14 -4.07
N ILE A 13 5.01 15.56 -3.65
CA ILE A 13 4.12 16.39 -4.47
C ILE A 13 4.77 17.74 -4.78
N GLU A 14 5.42 18.38 -3.80
CA GLU A 14 6.11 19.65 -3.99
C GLU A 14 7.26 19.53 -5.01
N SER A 15 8.03 18.44 -4.96
CA SER A 15 9.17 18.24 -5.87
C SER A 15 8.79 17.73 -7.27
N GLU A 16 7.76 16.90 -7.39
CA GLU A 16 7.39 16.20 -8.65
C GLU A 16 6.14 16.79 -9.31
N GLY A 17 5.46 17.74 -8.65
CA GLY A 17 4.21 18.37 -9.10
C GLY A 17 2.97 17.49 -8.94
N SER A 18 3.12 16.17 -9.07
CA SER A 18 2.08 15.18 -8.82
C SER A 18 2.70 13.86 -8.39
N ILE A 19 1.94 13.03 -7.68
CA ILE A 19 2.36 11.68 -7.32
C ILE A 19 1.34 10.66 -7.80
N HIS A 20 1.83 9.47 -8.11
CA HIS A 20 1.00 8.29 -8.32
C HIS A 20 1.06 7.39 -7.09
N ILE A 21 -0.08 6.81 -6.70
CA ILE A 21 -0.16 5.83 -5.61
C ILE A 21 -0.92 4.62 -6.12
N THR A 22 -0.29 3.45 -6.06
CA THR A 22 -0.89 2.20 -6.55
C THR A 22 -1.79 1.59 -5.50
N LEU A 23 -3.05 1.33 -5.82
CA LEU A 23 -3.95 0.55 -4.98
C LEU A 23 -3.86 -0.93 -5.34
N VAL A 24 -3.61 -1.78 -4.33
CA VAL A 24 -3.67 -3.23 -4.42
C VAL A 24 -4.88 -3.70 -3.62
N ASP A 25 -5.87 -4.26 -4.32
CA ASP A 25 -7.01 -4.92 -3.69
C ASP A 25 -6.62 -6.36 -3.30
N PRO A 26 -6.50 -6.69 -2.00
CA PRO A 26 -6.10 -8.01 -1.57
C PRO A 26 -7.13 -9.09 -1.91
N GLU A 27 -8.39 -8.77 -2.18
CA GLU A 27 -9.37 -9.78 -2.62
C GLU A 27 -9.09 -10.28 -4.04
N MET A 28 -8.38 -9.49 -4.83
CA MET A 28 -8.10 -9.77 -6.24
C MET A 28 -6.72 -10.37 -6.48
N VAL A 29 -5.90 -10.53 -5.43
CA VAL A 29 -4.51 -10.98 -5.55
C VAL A 29 -4.09 -11.95 -4.45
N THR A 30 -3.17 -12.84 -4.79
CA THR A 30 -2.39 -13.61 -3.82
C THR A 30 -1.19 -12.78 -3.31
N PRO A 31 -0.60 -13.09 -2.14
CA PRO A 31 0.58 -12.38 -1.64
C PRO A 31 1.77 -12.32 -2.62
N PRO A 32 2.12 -13.40 -3.37
CA PRO A 32 3.16 -13.32 -4.39
C PRO A 32 2.80 -12.38 -5.56
N GLN A 33 1.54 -12.36 -5.99
CA GLN A 33 1.07 -11.42 -7.00
C GLN A 33 1.15 -9.97 -6.50
N ALA A 34 0.74 -9.71 -5.25
CA ALA A 34 0.85 -8.40 -4.62
C ALA A 34 2.30 -7.91 -4.56
N SER A 35 3.26 -8.77 -4.19
CA SER A 35 4.69 -8.45 -4.26
C SER A 35 5.15 -8.09 -5.67
N ARG A 36 4.73 -8.86 -6.69
CA ARG A 36 5.09 -8.58 -8.08
C ARG A 36 4.52 -7.25 -8.57
N ILE A 37 3.27 -6.93 -8.20
CA ILE A 37 2.63 -5.65 -8.51
C ILE A 37 3.40 -4.52 -7.82
N ALA A 38 3.72 -4.65 -6.54
CA ALA A 38 4.45 -3.65 -5.79
C ALA A 38 5.85 -3.37 -6.37
N SER A 39 6.59 -4.40 -6.76
CA SER A 39 7.90 -4.25 -7.43
C SER A 39 7.77 -3.43 -8.72
N LYS A 40 6.86 -3.83 -9.61
CA LYS A 40 6.63 -3.13 -10.88
C LYS A 40 6.14 -1.70 -10.68
N ALA A 41 5.25 -1.48 -9.71
CA ALA A 41 4.75 -0.16 -9.38
C ALA A 41 5.87 0.73 -8.85
N LYS A 42 6.80 0.18 -8.05
CA LYS A 42 7.98 0.90 -7.59
C LYS A 42 8.96 1.22 -8.72
N GLU A 43 9.17 0.29 -9.66
CA GLU A 43 9.94 0.53 -10.90
C GLU A 43 9.30 1.62 -11.77
N SER A 44 7.98 1.76 -11.69
CA SER A 44 7.20 2.83 -12.33
C SER A 44 7.05 4.09 -11.47
N GLU A 45 7.92 4.26 -10.48
CA GLU A 45 8.05 5.46 -9.64
C GLU A 45 6.85 5.84 -8.77
N THR A 46 5.93 4.89 -8.52
CA THR A 46 4.82 5.08 -7.57
C THR A 46 5.36 5.55 -6.20
N ALA A 47 4.68 6.53 -5.59
CA ALA A 47 5.11 7.15 -4.33
C ALA A 47 4.84 6.26 -3.12
N ALA A 48 3.73 5.53 -3.14
CA ALA A 48 3.32 4.63 -2.08
C ALA A 48 2.49 3.48 -2.65
N ILE A 49 2.31 2.43 -1.86
CA ILE A 49 1.35 1.36 -2.14
C ILE A 49 0.19 1.49 -1.16
N MET A 50 -1.02 1.67 -1.69
CA MET A 50 -2.23 1.50 -0.90
C MET A 50 -2.67 0.04 -0.94
N ILE A 51 -3.14 -0.49 0.19
CA ILE A 51 -3.70 -1.84 0.27
C ILE A 51 -5.10 -1.72 0.85
N GLY A 52 -6.10 -2.07 0.05
CA GLY A 52 -7.50 -1.83 0.39
C GLY A 52 -8.46 -2.14 -0.76
N GLY A 53 -9.76 -2.19 -0.49
CA GLY A 53 -10.80 -2.69 -1.40
C GLY A 53 -12.20 -2.50 -0.81
N SER A 54 -13.25 -2.82 -1.59
CA SER A 54 -14.65 -2.57 -1.22
C SER A 54 -15.26 -3.63 -0.32
N THR A 55 -14.79 -4.86 -0.40
CA THR A 55 -15.20 -5.96 0.46
C THR A 55 -13.94 -6.45 1.16
N PHE A 56 -14.05 -6.83 2.44
CA PHE A 56 -12.92 -7.42 3.15
C PHE A 56 -13.41 -8.57 3.99
N VAL A 57 -13.07 -9.77 3.54
CA VAL A 57 -13.54 -11.01 4.18
C VAL A 57 -12.54 -11.53 5.23
N SER A 58 -11.23 -11.22 5.12
CA SER A 58 -10.21 -11.81 6.01
C SER A 58 -9.05 -10.88 6.37
N ALA A 59 -8.90 -10.58 7.67
CA ALA A 59 -7.76 -9.85 8.23
C ALA A 59 -6.43 -10.62 8.12
N ALA A 60 -6.48 -11.96 8.19
CA ALA A 60 -5.29 -12.79 8.04
C ALA A 60 -4.71 -12.71 6.62
N HIS A 61 -5.58 -12.71 5.61
CA HIS A 61 -5.15 -12.54 4.22
C HIS A 61 -4.58 -11.15 3.97
N LEU A 62 -5.22 -10.11 4.54
CA LEU A 62 -4.67 -8.75 4.52
C LEU A 62 -3.26 -8.69 5.10
N ASP A 63 -3.06 -9.28 6.29
CA ASP A 63 -1.76 -9.31 6.95
C ASP A 63 -0.68 -9.96 6.07
N ASP A 64 -1.01 -11.06 5.38
CA ASP A 64 -0.08 -11.75 4.50
C ASP A 64 0.26 -10.93 3.25
N VAL A 65 -0.73 -10.26 2.65
CA VAL A 65 -0.51 -9.33 1.54
C VAL A 65 0.38 -8.16 1.97
N VAL A 66 0.07 -7.50 3.10
CA VAL A 66 0.85 -6.39 3.66
C VAL A 66 2.30 -6.80 3.90
N LYS A 67 2.52 -7.93 4.60
CA LYS A 67 3.86 -8.46 4.85
C LYS A 67 4.62 -8.75 3.56
N SER A 68 3.94 -9.30 2.55
CA SER A 68 4.57 -9.62 1.27
C SER A 68 5.04 -8.36 0.55
N VAL A 69 4.18 -7.35 0.46
CA VAL A 69 4.52 -6.04 -0.13
C VAL A 69 5.66 -5.36 0.63
N LYS A 70 5.61 -5.35 1.97
CA LYS A 70 6.62 -4.73 2.84
C LYS A 70 8.01 -5.36 2.74
N ARG A 71 8.08 -6.65 2.41
CA ARG A 71 9.36 -7.33 2.12
C ARG A 71 9.91 -6.95 0.74
N THR A 72 9.04 -6.62 -0.22
CA THR A 72 9.42 -6.33 -1.60
C THR A 72 9.84 -4.89 -1.85
N VAL A 73 9.12 -3.92 -1.26
CA VAL A 73 9.37 -2.48 -1.48
C VAL A 73 9.61 -1.71 -0.19
N LYS A 74 10.30 -0.56 -0.28
CA LYS A 74 10.63 0.31 0.86
C LYS A 74 9.85 1.63 0.87
N ILE A 75 9.04 1.89 -0.15
CA ILE A 75 8.11 3.02 -0.16
C ILE A 75 6.98 2.79 0.85
N PRO A 76 6.30 3.85 1.32
CA PRO A 76 5.23 3.73 2.29
C PRO A 76 4.12 2.76 1.85
N ILE A 77 3.60 2.00 2.81
CA ILE A 77 2.40 1.20 2.66
C ILE A 77 1.30 1.88 3.46
N ILE A 78 0.16 2.12 2.82
CA ILE A 78 -0.97 2.84 3.41
C ILE A 78 -2.18 1.92 3.35
N LEU A 79 -2.80 1.63 4.49
CA LEU A 79 -4.07 0.91 4.47
C LEU A 79 -5.15 1.83 3.94
N PHE A 80 -5.97 1.31 3.02
CA PHE A 80 -7.18 1.97 2.54
C PHE A 80 -8.40 1.16 2.98
N PRO A 81 -8.73 1.18 4.29
CA PRO A 81 -9.73 0.30 4.86
C PRO A 81 -11.15 0.76 4.51
N ASN A 82 -12.05 -0.18 4.20
CA ASN A 82 -13.49 0.08 4.14
C ASN A 82 -14.20 -0.17 5.48
N ASN A 83 -13.60 -0.93 6.39
CA ASN A 83 -14.14 -1.21 7.73
C ASN A 83 -12.99 -1.63 8.69
N VAL A 84 -13.35 -2.02 9.92
CA VAL A 84 -12.37 -2.46 10.94
C VAL A 84 -11.59 -3.72 10.57
N THR A 85 -12.11 -4.58 9.69
CA THR A 85 -11.38 -5.78 9.22
C THR A 85 -10.32 -5.44 8.17
N GLY A 86 -10.33 -4.20 7.64
CA GLY A 86 -9.30 -3.64 6.77
C GLY A 86 -8.07 -3.09 7.51
N ILE A 87 -7.96 -3.29 8.82
CA ILE A 87 -6.81 -2.85 9.62
C ILE A 87 -5.82 -3.99 9.82
N SER A 88 -4.54 -3.72 9.59
CA SER A 88 -3.43 -4.65 9.79
C SER A 88 -2.39 -4.07 10.74
N ARG A 89 -1.89 -4.88 11.67
CA ARG A 89 -0.80 -4.50 12.59
C ARG A 89 0.58 -4.42 11.91
N TYR A 90 0.67 -4.84 10.65
CA TYR A 90 1.93 -4.94 9.93
C TYR A 90 2.16 -3.79 8.94
N ALA A 91 1.17 -2.92 8.76
CA ALA A 91 1.29 -1.71 7.93
C ALA A 91 2.22 -0.70 8.61
#